data_AF-A0A7C5CK11-F1
#
_entry.id   AF-A0A7C5CK11-F1
#
_cell.length_a   1.000
_cell.length_b   1.000
_cell.length_c   1.000
_cell.angle_alpha   90.00
_cell.angle_beta   90.00
_cell.angle_gamma   90.00
#
_symmetry.space_group_name_H-M   'P 1'
#
loop_
_entity.id
_entity.type
_entity.pdbx_description
1 polymer ?
#
loop_
_entity_poly.entity_id
_entity_poly.type
_entity_poly.pdbx_seq_one_letter_code
_entity_poly.pdbx_strand_id
1 'polypeptide(L)'
;MRILIVGGGRFTERLLINLLSVEPENIYVEIVEKSQSRAEALAQLSYEVHGKPLSDYYGDSYIAVHMDALSEEFTEAYNADTLSKFDMILVATGDDMTNVRIATELVRVITSKISEIEKIPRILVRLSSEEFSSIIEMMGIESINLPMISKTMTLKEFFVRVLRDFLEENSQGNLNRELL
;
A
#
# COMPACT_ATOMS: atom_id res chain seq x y z
N MET A 1 8.33 9.76 0.10
CA MET A 1 7.02 9.08 0.06
C MET A 1 7.12 7.78 0.85
N ARG A 2 6.21 7.53 1.79
CA ARG A 2 6.14 6.31 2.61
C ARG A 2 4.94 5.48 2.19
N ILE A 3 5.17 4.23 1.79
CA ILE A 3 4.15 3.31 1.31
C ILE A 3 4.11 2.10 2.24
N LEU A 4 2.92 1.74 2.70
CA LEU A 4 2.65 0.45 3.32
C LEU A 4 2.01 -0.46 2.26
N ILE A 5 2.50 -1.68 2.10
CA ILE A 5 1.85 -2.70 1.28
C ILE A 5 1.44 -3.86 2.19
N VAL A 6 0.15 -4.19 2.17
CA VAL A 6 -0.40 -5.32 2.92
C VAL A 6 -0.67 -6.47 1.96
N GLY A 7 0.11 -7.53 2.10
CA GLY A 7 0.17 -8.66 1.19
C GLY A 7 1.46 -8.68 0.38
N GLY A 8 2.02 -9.88 0.20
CA GLY A 8 3.36 -10.14 -0.28
C GLY A 8 3.39 -11.22 -1.34
N GLY A 9 2.38 -11.26 -2.22
CA GLY A 9 2.34 -12.16 -3.38
C GLY A 9 3.24 -11.69 -4.53
N ARG A 10 3.23 -12.44 -5.65
CA ARG A 10 3.99 -12.09 -6.88
C ARG A 10 3.68 -10.70 -7.43
N PHE A 11 2.48 -10.20 -7.16
CA PHE A 11 2.09 -8.84 -7.52
C PHE A 11 2.92 -7.81 -6.76
N THR A 12 3.01 -7.96 -5.44
CA THR A 12 3.79 -7.09 -4.55
C THR A 12 5.27 -7.10 -4.90
N GLU A 13 5.85 -8.27 -5.19
CA GLU A 13 7.23 -8.41 -5.63
C GLU A 13 7.55 -7.55 -6.86
N ARG A 14 6.74 -7.68 -7.90
CA ARG A 14 6.92 -6.93 -9.15
C ARG A 14 6.68 -5.44 -8.95
N LEU A 15 5.73 -5.08 -8.07
CA LEU A 15 5.44 -3.69 -7.76
C LEU A 15 6.61 -3.04 -7.02
N LEU A 16 7.20 -3.75 -6.05
CA LEU A 16 8.37 -3.30 -5.31
C LEU A 16 9.56 -3.03 -6.25
N ILE A 17 9.86 -3.96 -7.15
CA ILE A 17 10.93 -3.79 -8.15
C ILE A 17 10.68 -2.53 -9.00
N ASN A 18 9.46 -2.34 -9.48
CA ASN A 18 9.13 -1.18 -10.30
C ASN A 18 9.21 0.13 -9.50
N LEU A 19 8.69 0.17 -8.26
CA LEU A 19 8.75 1.33 -7.37
C LEU A 19 10.19 1.77 -7.13
N LEU A 20 11.04 0.84 -6.74
CA LEU A 20 12.43 1.11 -6.39
C LEU A 20 13.30 1.43 -7.61
N SER A 21 12.92 0.98 -8.82
CA SER A 21 13.64 1.31 -10.05
C SER A 21 13.46 2.75 -10.54
N VAL A 22 12.46 3.48 -10.02
CA VAL A 22 12.13 4.84 -10.50
C VAL A 22 12.78 5.92 -9.65
N GLU A 23 12.53 5.92 -8.34
CA GLU A 23 13.11 6.91 -7.41
C GLU A 23 13.45 6.28 -6.04
N PRO A 24 14.52 5.47 -5.96
CA PRO A 24 14.83 4.69 -4.76
C PRO A 24 15.18 5.54 -3.53
N GLU A 25 15.72 6.74 -3.72
CA GLU A 25 16.16 7.62 -2.63
C GLU A 25 15.00 8.39 -1.99
N ASN A 26 13.85 8.49 -2.68
CA ASN A 26 12.70 9.27 -2.23
C ASN A 26 11.53 8.40 -1.73
N ILE A 27 11.62 7.08 -1.84
CA ILE A 27 10.53 6.15 -1.55
C ILE A 27 10.96 5.20 -0.44
N TYR A 28 10.17 5.15 0.63
CA TYR A 28 10.24 4.12 1.67
C TYR A 28 9.06 3.17 1.52
N VAL A 29 9.31 1.86 1.46
CA VAL A 29 8.27 0.83 1.35
C VAL A 29 8.36 -0.15 2.52
N GLU A 30 7.24 -0.34 3.21
CA GLU A 30 7.08 -1.36 4.23
C GLU A 30 6.05 -2.39 3.77
N ILE A 31 6.39 -3.67 3.85
CA ILE A 31 5.50 -4.76 3.41
C ILE A 31 5.11 -5.61 4.60
N VAL A 32 3.81 -5.72 4.87
CA VAL A 32 3.25 -6.68 5.81
C VAL A 32 2.84 -7.93 5.06
N GLU A 33 3.47 -9.06 5.38
CA GLU A 33 3.21 -10.36 4.76
C GLU A 33 2.91 -11.43 5.81
N LYS A 34 1.79 -12.13 5.63
CA LYS A 34 1.31 -13.15 6.58
C LYS A 34 2.16 -14.41 6.58
N SER A 35 2.72 -14.81 5.45
CA SER A 35 3.55 -15.99 5.34
C SER A 35 5.00 -15.65 5.67
N GLN A 36 5.53 -16.24 6.75
CA GLN A 36 6.93 -16.09 7.14
C GLN A 36 7.91 -16.33 5.97
N SER A 37 7.74 -17.45 5.26
CA SER A 37 8.62 -17.79 4.13
C SER A 37 8.54 -16.78 2.98
N ARG A 38 7.38 -16.13 2.80
CA ARG A 38 7.21 -15.06 1.82
C ARG A 38 7.83 -13.75 2.30
N ALA A 39 7.71 -13.40 3.57
CA ALA A 39 8.37 -12.24 4.15
C ALA A 39 9.90 -12.37 4.07
N GLU A 40 10.44 -13.56 4.35
CA GLU A 40 11.85 -13.89 4.17
C GLU A 40 12.28 -13.80 2.70
N ALA A 41 11.48 -14.36 1.78
CA ALA A 41 11.75 -14.27 0.35
C ALA A 41 11.73 -12.81 -0.15
N LEU A 42 10.81 -11.99 0.36
CA LEU A 42 10.70 -10.56 0.05
C LEU A 42 11.92 -9.77 0.56
N ALA A 43 12.40 -10.07 1.76
CA ALA A 43 13.65 -9.52 2.28
C ALA A 43 14.86 -9.93 1.41
N GLN A 44 14.80 -11.13 0.81
CA GLN A 44 15.87 -11.69 -0.04
C GLN A 44 15.70 -11.43 -1.54
N LEU A 45 14.60 -10.80 -1.98
CA LEU A 45 14.02 -10.97 -3.32
C LEU A 45 14.96 -10.65 -4.49
N SER A 46 15.97 -9.78 -4.33
CA SER A 46 16.87 -9.49 -5.45
C SER A 46 18.03 -10.45 -5.63
N TYR A 47 18.15 -11.52 -4.83
CA TYR A 47 19.12 -12.55 -5.17
C TYR A 47 18.79 -13.20 -6.53
N GLU A 48 17.50 -13.38 -6.83
CA GLU A 48 17.03 -13.94 -8.11
C GLU A 48 17.06 -12.97 -9.29
N VAL A 49 16.96 -11.65 -9.03
CA VAL A 49 16.83 -10.62 -10.09
C VAL A 49 18.13 -9.85 -10.35
N HIS A 50 18.94 -9.60 -9.31
CA HIS A 50 20.14 -8.75 -9.37
C HIS A 50 21.37 -9.37 -8.70
N GLY A 51 21.31 -10.64 -8.25
CA GLY A 51 22.45 -11.38 -7.69
C GLY A 51 22.91 -10.95 -6.28
N LYS A 52 22.20 -10.02 -5.62
CA LYS A 52 22.40 -9.59 -4.22
C LYS A 52 21.04 -9.19 -3.60
N PRO A 53 20.82 -9.17 -2.27
CA PRO A 53 19.55 -8.78 -1.61
C PRO A 53 19.11 -7.33 -1.87
N LEU A 54 17.81 -7.02 -1.76
CA LEU A 54 17.27 -5.70 -2.16
C LEU A 54 17.76 -4.62 -1.21
N SER A 55 17.93 -4.99 0.06
CA SER A 55 18.53 -4.18 1.11
C SER A 55 19.92 -3.65 0.73
N ASP A 56 20.70 -4.35 -0.09
CA ASP A 56 22.03 -3.90 -0.50
C ASP A 56 21.97 -2.76 -1.52
N TYR A 57 20.90 -2.71 -2.31
CA TYR A 57 20.71 -1.71 -3.36
C TYR A 57 19.90 -0.51 -2.87
N TYR A 58 18.98 -0.74 -1.94
CA TYR A 58 17.98 0.24 -1.51
C TYR A 58 18.07 0.57 -0.01
N GLY A 59 19.00 -0.03 0.74
CA GLY A 59 19.25 0.30 2.15
C GLY A 59 18.00 0.20 3.04
N ASP A 60 17.81 1.20 3.90
CA ASP A 60 16.64 1.34 4.77
C ASP A 60 15.36 1.82 4.04
N SER A 61 15.40 2.02 2.71
CA SER A 61 14.22 2.41 1.91
C SER A 61 13.18 1.29 1.79
N TYR A 62 13.46 0.09 2.31
CA TYR A 62 12.59 -1.06 2.19
C TYR A 62 12.69 -2.02 3.38
N ILE A 63 11.55 -2.44 3.94
CA ILE A 63 11.48 -3.55 4.90
C ILE A 63 10.30 -4.50 4.62
N ALA A 64 10.45 -5.77 5.01
CA ALA A 64 9.37 -6.76 5.07
C ALA A 64 9.14 -7.22 6.51
N VAL A 65 7.88 -7.24 6.94
CA VAL A 65 7.44 -7.61 8.27
C VAL A 65 6.53 -8.84 8.15
N HIS A 66 6.88 -9.90 8.87
CA HIS A 66 6.01 -11.07 8.99
C HIS A 66 4.91 -10.77 10.02
N MET A 67 3.68 -10.57 9.55
CA MET A 67 2.53 -10.29 10.41
C MET A 67 1.21 -10.57 9.68
N ASP A 68 0.19 -11.03 10.40
CA ASP A 68 -1.17 -11.16 9.86
C ASP A 68 -1.93 -9.84 10.00
N ALA A 69 -2.31 -9.23 8.89
CA ALA A 69 -3.01 -7.94 8.87
C ALA A 69 -4.43 -7.96 9.45
N LEU A 70 -4.96 -9.13 9.81
CA LEU A 70 -6.23 -9.29 10.51
C LEU A 70 -6.05 -9.68 11.99
N SER A 71 -4.82 -9.68 12.50
CA SER A 71 -4.51 -9.98 13.90
C SER A 71 -4.66 -8.77 14.81
N GLU A 72 -4.81 -9.00 16.11
CA GLU A 72 -4.78 -7.95 17.14
C GLU A 72 -3.41 -7.26 17.17
N GLU A 73 -2.32 -8.03 17.03
CA GLU A 73 -0.94 -7.53 16.94
C GLU A 73 -0.79 -6.48 15.82
N PHE A 74 -1.41 -6.72 14.67
CA PHE A 74 -1.42 -5.73 13.59
C PHE A 74 -2.12 -4.44 13.98
N THR A 75 -3.30 -4.51 14.62
CA THR A 75 -4.02 -3.31 15.05
C THR A 75 -3.29 -2.52 16.14
N GLU A 76 -2.49 -3.20 16.97
CA GLU A 76 -1.65 -2.56 17.98
C GLU A 76 -0.44 -1.85 17.34
N ALA A 77 0.28 -2.55 16.45
CA ALA A 77 1.46 -2.03 15.76
C ALA A 77 1.11 -0.92 14.76
N TYR A 78 0.09 -1.16 13.94
CA TYR A 78 -0.45 -0.26 12.92
C TYR A 78 -1.70 0.46 13.41
N ASN A 79 -1.60 1.08 14.59
CA ASN A 79 -2.62 2.00 15.09
C ASN A 79 -2.68 3.29 14.25
N ALA A 80 -3.66 4.15 14.52
CA ALA A 80 -3.90 5.37 13.74
C ALA A 80 -2.67 6.29 13.65
N ASP A 81 -1.91 6.45 14.73
CA ASP A 81 -0.70 7.28 14.75
C ASP A 81 0.39 6.70 13.83
N THR A 82 0.60 5.38 13.86
CA THR A 82 1.52 4.70 12.95
C THR A 82 1.06 4.82 11.50
N LEU A 83 -0.22 4.55 11.23
CA LEU A 83 -0.80 4.60 9.89
C LEU A 83 -0.72 6.01 9.27
N SER A 84 -0.86 7.07 10.08
CA SER A 84 -0.76 8.46 9.64
C SER A 84 0.60 8.83 9.01
N LYS A 85 1.65 8.08 9.33
CA LYS A 85 3.00 8.30 8.78
C LYS A 85 3.10 7.88 7.32
N PHE A 86 2.23 6.99 6.85
CA PHE A 86 2.22 6.53 5.46
C PHE A 86 1.47 7.53 4.57
N ASP A 87 1.98 7.78 3.37
CA ASP A 87 1.27 8.53 2.34
C ASP A 87 0.19 7.66 1.68
N MET A 88 0.49 6.37 1.55
CA MET A 88 -0.33 5.40 0.86
C MET A 88 -0.25 4.03 1.54
N ILE A 89 -1.37 3.33 1.59
CA ILE A 89 -1.51 1.95 2.01
C ILE A 89 -2.11 1.17 0.85
N LEU A 90 -1.43 0.14 0.36
CA LEU A 90 -1.92 -0.74 -0.69
C LEU A 90 -2.26 -2.11 -0.12
N VAL A 91 -3.53 -2.49 -0.18
CA VAL A 91 -4.01 -3.81 0.20
C VAL A 91 -4.09 -4.69 -1.04
N ALA A 92 -3.21 -5.67 -1.14
CA ALA A 92 -3.08 -6.50 -2.33
C ALA A 92 -2.73 -7.97 -2.01
N THR A 93 -3.46 -8.56 -1.07
CA THR A 93 -3.46 -10.00 -0.87
C THR A 93 -4.05 -10.71 -2.10
N GLY A 94 -3.77 -12.00 -2.25
CA GLY A 94 -4.22 -12.80 -3.39
C GLY A 94 -5.72 -13.06 -3.46
N ASP A 95 -6.48 -12.60 -2.45
CA ASP A 95 -7.90 -12.89 -2.25
C ASP A 95 -8.69 -11.59 -2.00
N ASP A 96 -9.74 -11.36 -2.80
CA ASP A 96 -10.53 -10.12 -2.77
C ASP A 96 -11.26 -9.95 -1.43
N MET A 97 -11.82 -11.03 -0.88
CA MET A 97 -12.53 -10.98 0.41
C MET A 97 -11.57 -10.60 1.54
N THR A 98 -10.36 -11.17 1.54
CA THR A 98 -9.29 -10.82 2.48
C THR A 98 -8.89 -9.36 2.32
N ASN A 99 -8.75 -8.87 1.08
CA ASN A 99 -8.45 -7.46 0.81
C ASN A 99 -9.53 -6.52 1.35
N VAL A 100 -10.81 -6.85 1.15
CA VAL A 100 -11.92 -6.07 1.70
C VAL A 100 -11.87 -6.07 3.23
N ARG A 101 -11.67 -7.23 3.87
CA ARG A 101 -11.60 -7.32 5.34
C ARG A 101 -10.46 -6.48 5.92
N ILE A 102 -9.27 -6.53 5.31
CA ILE A 102 -8.12 -5.72 5.75
C ILE A 102 -8.42 -4.24 5.57
N ALA A 103 -8.98 -3.84 4.42
CA ALA A 103 -9.34 -2.45 4.16
C ALA A 103 -10.36 -1.93 5.20
N THR A 104 -11.37 -2.74 5.53
CA THR A 104 -12.34 -2.43 6.58
C THR A 104 -11.68 -2.18 7.93
N GLU A 105 -10.76 -3.05 8.35
CA GLU A 105 -10.06 -2.88 9.62
C GLU A 105 -9.17 -1.62 9.63
N LEU A 106 -8.46 -1.35 8.54
CA LEU A 106 -7.67 -0.12 8.40
C LEU A 106 -8.53 1.14 8.52
N VAL A 107 -9.67 1.17 7.83
CA VAL A 107 -10.64 2.28 7.92
C VAL A 107 -11.16 2.41 9.33
N ARG A 108 -11.52 1.31 10.00
CA ARG A 108 -11.98 1.33 11.40
C ARG A 108 -10.92 1.94 12.33
N VAL A 109 -9.67 1.51 12.21
CA VAL A 109 -8.55 2.03 13.03
C VAL A 109 -8.36 3.52 12.80
N ILE A 110 -8.27 3.97 11.54
CA ILE A 110 -8.08 5.39 11.19
C ILE A 110 -9.25 6.25 11.66
N THR A 111 -10.48 5.82 11.39
CA THR A 111 -11.69 6.59 11.75
C THR A 111 -11.91 6.69 13.25
N SER A 112 -11.50 5.67 14.03
CA SER A 112 -11.63 5.70 15.50
C SER A 112 -10.87 6.85 16.17
N LYS A 113 -9.85 7.40 15.50
CA LYS A 113 -8.98 8.48 16.00
C LYS A 113 -8.77 9.60 14.98
N ILE A 114 -9.73 9.79 14.08
CA ILE A 114 -9.56 10.73 12.95
C ILE A 114 -9.31 12.18 13.37
N SER A 115 -9.80 12.58 14.56
CA SER A 115 -9.57 13.91 15.13
C SER A 115 -8.20 14.10 15.77
N GLU A 116 -7.45 13.02 15.97
CA GLU A 116 -6.16 13.00 16.67
C GLU A 116 -4.97 12.88 15.69
N ILE A 117 -5.21 12.39 14.47
CA ILE A 117 -4.15 12.15 13.49
C ILE A 117 -3.95 13.34 12.55
N GLU A 118 -2.68 13.66 12.27
CA GLU A 118 -2.29 14.82 11.45
C GLU A 118 -2.54 14.58 9.95
N LYS A 119 -2.46 13.33 9.50
CA LYS A 119 -2.61 12.94 8.10
C LYS A 119 -3.39 11.64 7.97
N ILE A 120 -4.34 11.62 7.05
CA ILE A 120 -5.08 10.41 6.67
C ILE A 120 -4.35 9.77 5.48
N PRO A 121 -3.85 8.54 5.59
CA PRO A 121 -3.21 7.84 4.47
C PRO A 121 -4.26 7.46 3.41
N ARG A 122 -3.86 7.46 2.14
CA ARG A 122 -4.71 6.92 1.07
C ARG A 122 -4.67 5.40 1.09
N ILE A 123 -5.82 4.74 1.10
CA ILE A 123 -5.94 3.28 1.03
C ILE A 123 -6.33 2.88 -0.39
N LEU A 124 -5.50 2.08 -1.04
CA LEU A 124 -5.77 1.45 -2.33
C LEU A 124 -6.00 -0.03 -2.12
N VAL A 125 -7.06 -0.59 -2.73
CA VAL A 125 -7.41 -2.00 -2.56
C VAL A 125 -7.42 -2.68 -3.93
N ARG A 126 -6.64 -3.75 -4.06
CA ARG A 126 -6.64 -4.58 -5.26
C ARG A 126 -7.83 -5.54 -5.19
N LEU A 127 -8.73 -5.42 -6.16
CA LEU A 127 -9.86 -6.32 -6.33
C LEU A 127 -9.85 -6.90 -7.74
N SER A 128 -10.29 -8.15 -7.86
CA SER A 128 -10.40 -8.85 -9.14
C SER A 128 -11.84 -8.99 -9.65
N SER A 129 -12.84 -8.68 -8.83
CA SER A 129 -14.26 -8.66 -9.18
C SER A 129 -14.87 -7.26 -8.98
N GLU A 130 -15.76 -6.88 -9.90
CA GLU A 130 -16.55 -5.65 -9.81
C GLU A 130 -17.52 -5.68 -8.60
N GLU A 131 -18.04 -6.85 -8.22
CA GLU A 131 -18.98 -6.99 -7.10
C GLU A 131 -18.38 -6.55 -5.75
N PHE A 132 -17.08 -6.81 -5.53
CA PHE A 132 -16.39 -6.37 -4.32
C PHE A 132 -16.09 -4.87 -4.33
N SER A 133 -16.09 -4.24 -5.50
CA SER A 133 -15.82 -2.80 -5.62
C SER A 133 -16.98 -1.98 -5.05
N SER A 134 -18.22 -2.39 -5.33
CA SER A 134 -19.41 -1.75 -4.75
C SER A 134 -19.47 -1.88 -3.22
N ILE A 135 -18.98 -2.99 -2.64
CA ILE A 135 -18.90 -3.16 -1.18
C ILE A 135 -17.95 -2.14 -0.57
N ILE A 136 -16.80 -1.89 -1.21
CA ILE A 136 -15.80 -0.92 -0.75
C ILE A 136 -16.32 0.52 -0.88
N GLU A 137 -17.02 0.85 -1.97
CA GLU A 137 -17.64 2.16 -2.19
C GLU A 137 -18.67 2.49 -1.09
N MET A 138 -19.55 1.53 -0.77
CA MET A 138 -20.56 1.70 0.30
C MET A 138 -19.98 1.92 1.70
N MET A 139 -18.71 1.58 1.93
CA MET A 139 -18.05 1.76 3.23
C MET A 139 -17.49 3.17 3.45
N GLY A 140 -17.75 4.12 2.55
CA GLY A 140 -17.22 5.48 2.65
C GLY A 140 -15.72 5.57 2.33
N ILE A 141 -15.18 4.54 1.68
CA ILE A 141 -13.83 4.56 1.09
C ILE A 141 -13.82 5.49 -0.16
N GLU A 142 -14.99 6.03 -0.56
CA GLU A 142 -15.18 7.06 -1.60
C GLU A 142 -14.39 8.37 -1.39
N SER A 143 -13.79 8.62 -0.22
CA SER A 143 -12.86 9.75 -0.05
C SER A 143 -11.48 9.52 -0.70
N ILE A 144 -11.25 8.31 -1.22
CA ILE A 144 -10.09 7.95 -2.03
C ILE A 144 -10.67 7.45 -3.35
N ASN A 145 -10.56 8.23 -4.43
CA ASN A 145 -10.79 7.72 -5.79
C ASN A 145 -10.01 6.41 -5.94
N LEU A 146 -10.71 5.27 -5.94
CA LEU A 146 -10.09 3.96 -6.04
C LEU A 146 -10.01 3.60 -7.53
N PRO A 147 -8.86 3.77 -8.19
CA PRO A 147 -8.68 3.20 -9.50
C PRO A 147 -8.77 1.67 -9.38
N MET A 148 -9.88 1.10 -9.86
CA MET A 148 -10.02 -0.35 -10.00
C MET A 148 -8.88 -0.92 -10.86
N ILE A 149 -8.20 -1.94 -10.33
CA ILE A 149 -7.10 -2.63 -11.00
C ILE A 149 -7.65 -3.93 -11.58
N SER A 150 -8.10 -3.87 -12.83
CA SER A 150 -8.47 -5.08 -13.57
C SER A 150 -7.30 -6.07 -13.62
N LYS A 151 -7.60 -7.38 -13.57
CA LYS A 151 -6.63 -8.46 -13.90
C LYS A 151 -5.99 -8.30 -15.29
N THR A 152 -6.60 -7.52 -16.19
CA THR A 152 -6.07 -7.21 -17.53
C THR A 152 -5.06 -6.06 -17.55
N MET A 153 -4.96 -5.28 -16.47
CA MET A 153 -4.07 -4.14 -16.40
C MET A 153 -2.63 -4.63 -16.20
N THR A 154 -1.72 -4.20 -17.06
CA THR A 154 -0.31 -4.54 -16.89
C THR A 154 0.24 -3.82 -15.66
N LEU A 155 1.21 -4.43 -14.99
CA LEU A 155 1.76 -3.90 -13.74
C LEU A 155 2.42 -2.53 -13.90
N LYS A 156 2.94 -2.25 -15.10
CA LYS A 156 3.49 -0.95 -15.50
C LYS A 156 2.38 0.10 -15.62
N GLU A 157 1.24 -0.23 -16.23
CA GLU A 157 0.09 0.67 -16.35
C GLU A 157 -0.53 0.97 -14.98
N PHE A 158 -0.66 -0.05 -14.13
CA PHE A 158 -1.12 0.14 -12.75
C PHE A 158 -0.21 1.10 -11.99
N PHE A 159 1.10 0.86 -12.04
CA PHE A 159 2.08 1.70 -11.36
C PHE A 159 2.10 3.15 -11.86
N VAL A 160 2.09 3.35 -13.20
CA VAL A 160 2.04 4.69 -13.80
C VAL A 160 0.75 5.40 -13.41
N ARG A 161 -0.38 4.69 -13.33
CA ARG A 161 -1.65 5.26 -12.89
C ARG A 161 -1.59 5.66 -11.41
N VAL A 162 -1.14 4.77 -10.53
CA VAL A 162 -1.01 5.07 -9.09
C VAL A 162 -0.09 6.26 -8.83
N LEU A 163 1.08 6.31 -9.48
CA LEU A 163 1.98 7.45 -9.34
C LEU A 163 1.39 8.73 -9.93
N ARG A 164 0.73 8.65 -11.10
CA ARG A 164 0.10 9.81 -11.73
C ARG A 164 -1.03 10.38 -10.87
N ASP A 165 -1.95 9.55 -10.41
CA ASP A 165 -3.08 9.96 -9.56
C ASP A 165 -2.56 10.59 -8.25
N PHE A 166 -1.44 10.09 -7.71
CA PHE A 166 -0.78 10.66 -6.53
C PHE A 166 -0.10 12.01 -6.80
N LEU A 167 0.62 12.14 -7.92
CA LEU A 167 1.34 13.37 -8.29
C LEU A 167 0.40 14.48 -8.75
N GLU A 168 -0.64 14.16 -9.52
CA GLU A 168 -1.63 15.11 -10.01
C GLU A 168 -2.45 15.72 -8.86
N GLU A 169 -2.87 14.93 -7.87
CA GLU A 169 -3.63 15.46 -6.74
C GLU A 169 -2.77 16.32 -5.78
N ASN A 170 -1.47 16.00 -5.61
CA ASN A 170 -0.55 16.87 -4.86
C ASN A 170 -0.32 18.22 -5.56
N SER A 171 -0.35 18.24 -6.90
CA SER A 171 -0.25 19.49 -7.66
C SER A 171 -1.50 20.38 -7.51
N GLN A 172 -2.70 19.78 -7.41
CA GLN A 172 -3.95 20.52 -7.17
C GLN A 172 -4.14 20.91 -5.71
N GLY A 173 -3.68 20.10 -4.75
CA GLY A 173 -3.71 20.41 -3.33
C GLY A 173 -2.87 21.63 -2.94
N ASN A 174 -1.74 21.85 -3.62
CA ASN A 174 -0.91 23.04 -3.43
C ASN A 174 -1.56 24.32 -3.99
N LEU A 175 -2.23 24.23 -5.14
CA LEU A 175 -2.97 25.37 -5.71
C LEU A 175 -4.12 25.86 -4.82
N ASN A 176 -4.83 24.94 -4.16
CA ASN A 176 -5.93 25.31 -3.26
C ASN A 176 -5.46 25.81 -1.88
N ARG A 177 -4.22 25.52 -1.48
CA ARG A 177 -3.61 26.07 -0.25
C ARG A 177 -3.01 27.47 -0.43
N GLU A 178 -2.62 27.86 -1.65
CA GLU A 178 -2.17 29.23 -1.93
C GLU A 178 -3.34 30.21 -2.19
N LEU A 179 -4.57 29.71 -2.36
CA LEU A 179 -5.77 30.50 -2.61
C LEU A 179 -6.70 30.65 -1.38
N LEU A 180 -6.27 30.19 -0.19
CA LEU A 180 -6.95 30.35 1.10
C LEU A 180 -6.03 31.05 2.10
#